data_AF-C1E5V3-F1
#
_entry.id   AF-C1E5V3-F1
#
_cell.length_a   1.000
_cell.length_b   1.000
_cell.length_c   1.000
_cell.angle_alpha   90.00
_cell.angle_beta   90.00
_cell.angle_gamma   90.00
#
_symmetry.space_group_name_H-M   'P 1'
#
loop_
_entity.id
_entity.type
_entity.pdbx_description
1 polymer ?
#
loop_
_entity_poly.entity_id
_entity_poly.type
_entity_poly.pdbx_seq_one_letter_code
_entity_poly.pdbx_strand_id
1 'polypeptide(L)' 'MTTPRLRHYLAVGGADACVLNVKAEWEVVKRWEASKAPVNALEFAPDAKALYAGCSDHNLRVIA' A
#
# COMPACT_ATOMS: atom_id res chain seq x y z
N MET A 1 -20.54 10.19 17.83
CA MET A 1 -20.02 8.85 18.15
C MET A 1 -19.84 8.10 16.83
N THR A 2 -18.73 8.32 16.13
CA THR A 2 -18.49 7.78 14.78
C THR A 2 -17.82 6.42 14.85
N THR A 3 -18.49 5.46 14.26
CA THR A 3 -18.24 4.03 14.03
C THR A 3 -16.75 3.67 13.88
N PRO A 4 -16.28 2.54 14.45
CA PRO A 4 -14.89 2.10 14.27
C PRO A 4 -14.67 1.87 12.78
N ARG A 5 -13.82 2.70 12.15
CA ARG A 5 -13.39 2.48 10.76
C ARG A 5 -12.49 1.26 10.75
N LEU A 6 -13.08 0.07 10.75
CA LEU A 6 -12.39 -1.14 10.36
C LEU A 6 -11.99 -0.92 8.89
N ARG A 7 -10.75 -0.47 8.69
CA ARG A 7 -10.18 -0.15 7.40
C ARG A 7 -9.78 -1.46 6.75
N HIS A 8 -10.64 -1.99 5.90
CA HIS A 8 -10.41 -3.24 5.16
C HIS A 8 -9.60 -2.93 3.90
N TYR A 9 -8.35 -2.51 4.09
CA TYR A 9 -7.45 -2.21 2.99
C TYR A 9 -6.40 -3.32 2.85
N LEU A 10 -6.07 -3.65 1.60
CA LEU A 10 -4.99 -4.57 1.27
C LEU A 10 -3.94 -3.82 0.46
N ALA A 11 -2.69 -3.88 0.88
CA ALA A 11 -1.56 -3.42 0.07
C ALA A 11 -1.10 -4.54 -0.86
N VAL A 12 -0.88 -4.21 -2.13
CA VAL A 12 -0.43 -5.15 -3.16
C VAL A 12 0.78 -4.56 -3.89
N GLY A 13 1.87 -5.32 -3.88
CA GLY A 13 3.14 -4.98 -4.52
C GLY A 13 3.36 -5.87 -5.74
N GLY A 14 3.89 -5.28 -6.81
CA GLY A 14 4.24 -5.96 -8.04
C GLY A 14 5.10 -5.05 -8.90
N ALA A 15 4.64 -4.70 -10.11
CA ALA A 15 5.27 -3.62 -10.87
C ALA A 15 5.12 -2.27 -10.15
N ASP A 16 3.95 -2.04 -9.54
CA ASP A 16 3.61 -0.85 -8.77
C ASP A 16 3.23 -1.22 -7.33
N ALA A 17 3.18 -0.22 -6.46
CA ALA A 17 2.54 -0.34 -5.16
C ALA A 17 1.11 0.18 -5.25
N CYS A 18 0.12 -0.60 -4.79
CA CYS A 18 -1.26 -0.14 -4.75
C CYS A 18 -1.99 -0.60 -3.49
N VAL A 19 -3.06 0.09 -3.15
CA VAL A 19 -3.93 -0.22 -2.02
C VAL A 19 -5.35 -0.42 -2.53
N LEU A 20 -5.93 -1.57 -2.18
CA LEU A 20 -7.26 -2.01 -2.56
C LEU A 20 -8.22 -1.92 -1.38
N ASN A 21 -9.49 -1.61 -1.64
CA ASN A 21 -10.56 -1.72 -0.68
C ASN A 21 -11.25 -3.08 -0.80
N VAL A 22 -11.04 -3.94 0.20
CA VAL A 22 -11.57 -5.32 0.19
C VAL A 22 -13.10 -5.33 0.33
N LYS A 23 -13.70 -4.28 0.90
CA LYS A 23 -15.16 -4.17 1.04
C LYS A 23 -15.88 -3.53 -0.13
N ALA A 24 -15.13 -2.94 -1.07
CA ALA A 24 -15.67 -2.30 -2.25
C ALA A 24 -15.16 -3.03 -3.51
N GLU A 25 -15.44 -4.34 -3.61
CA GLU A 25 -15.17 -5.12 -4.82
C GLU A 25 -13.72 -5.06 -5.34
N TRP A 26 -12.74 -4.99 -4.43
CA TRP A 26 -11.31 -4.86 -4.78
C TRP A 26 -10.97 -3.56 -5.54
N GLU A 27 -11.75 -2.50 -5.34
CA GLU A 27 -11.48 -1.18 -5.92
C GLU A 27 -10.08 -0.68 -5.52
N VAL A 28 -9.33 -0.21 -6.52
CA VAL A 28 -8.03 0.43 -6.31
C VAL A 28 -8.26 1.83 -5.74
N VAL A 29 -7.98 1.99 -4.45
CA VAL A 29 -8.11 3.28 -3.76
C VAL A 29 -6.97 4.22 -4.14
N LYS A 30 -5.76 3.66 -4.28
CA LYS A 30 -4.56 4.43 -4.58
C LYS A 30 -3.50 3.55 -5.22
N ARG A 31 -2.75 4.13 -6.16
CA ARG A 31 -1.63 3.49 -6.84
C ARG A 31 -0.45 4.46 -6.84
N TRP A 32 0.73 3.93 -6.65
CA TRP A 32 1.98 4.65 -6.69
C TRP A 32 2.97 3.91 -7.58
N GLU A 33 3.56 4.63 -8.51
CA GLU A 33 4.79 4.19 -9.20
C GLU A 33 5.95 4.40 -8.23
N ALA A 34 6.11 3.44 -7.31
CA ALA A 34 7.12 3.54 -6.26
C ALA A 34 8.52 3.54 -6.87
N SER A 35 8.79 2.68 -7.85
CA SER A 35 10.08 2.57 -8.53
C SER A 35 9.91 2.03 -9.95
N LYS A 36 10.98 2.13 -10.76
CA LYS A 36 11.11 1.37 -12.02
C LYS A 36 11.40 -0.12 -11.77
N ALA A 37 11.66 -0.49 -10.53
CA ALA A 37 11.91 -1.87 -10.11
C ALA A 37 10.70 -2.45 -9.35
N PRO A 38 10.43 -3.76 -9.47
CA PRO A 38 9.31 -4.40 -8.78
C PRO A 38 9.36 -4.24 -7.27
N VAL A 39 8.19 -4.04 -6.67
CA VAL A 39 7.96 -4.00 -5.22
C VAL A 39 7.76 -5.42 -4.71
N ASN A 40 8.72 -5.90 -3.91
CA ASN A 40 8.71 -7.27 -3.37
C ASN A 40 8.04 -7.36 -1.99
N ALA A 41 8.05 -6.26 -1.24
CA ALA A 41 7.49 -6.20 0.10
C ALA A 41 6.74 -4.88 0.31
N LEU A 42 5.57 -4.96 0.95
CA LEU A 42 4.76 -3.83 1.37
C LEU A 42 4.33 -4.01 2.82
N GLU A 43 4.42 -2.93 3.60
CA GLU A 43 3.94 -2.90 4.97
C GLU A 43 3.32 -1.55 5.31
N PHE A 44 2.11 -1.57 5.85
CA PHE A 44 1.50 -0.36 6.38
C PHE A 44 2.24 0.05 7.67
N ALA A 45 2.51 1.35 7.80
CA ALA A 45 2.98 1.87 9.07
C ALA A 45 1.95 1.58 10.19
N PRO A 46 2.39 1.43 11.45
CA PRO A 46 1.49 1.13 12.58
C PRO A 46 0.37 2.18 12.77
N ASP A 47 0.60 3.42 12.33
CA ASP A 47 -0.38 4.51 12.37
C ASP A 47 -1.26 4.59 11.10
N ALA A 48 -1.02 3.72 10.12
CA ALA A 48 -1.64 3.67 8.79
C ALA A 48 -1.57 4.98 8.00
N LYS A 49 -0.63 5.88 8.33
CA LYS A 49 -0.40 7.13 7.58
C LYS A 49 0.63 6.96 6.48
N ALA A 50 1.48 5.94 6.59
CA ALA A 50 2.48 5.65 5.59
C ALA A 50 2.43 4.18 5.14
N LEU A 51 3.02 3.91 3.98
CA LEU A 51 3.25 2.60 3.42
C LEU A 51 4.74 2.47 3.09
N TYR A 52 5.37 1.43 3.63
CA TYR A 52 6.75 1.07 3.34
C TYR A 52 6.78 0.14 2.14
N ALA A 53 7.60 0.46 1.14
CA ALA A 53 7.77 -0.32 -0.07
C ALA A 53 9.23 -0.73 -0.29
N GLY A 54 9.50 -2.03 -0.14
CA GLY A 54 10.80 -2.63 -0.44
C GLY A 54 10.87 -3.01 -1.92
N CYS A 55 11.74 -2.35 -2.66
CA CYS A 55 11.87 -2.53 -4.10
C CYS A 55 13.09 -3.42 -4.45
N SER A 56 13.04 -4.05 -5.62
CA SER A 56 14.15 -4.86 -6.16
C SER A 56 15.40 -4.05 -6.50
N ASP A 57 15.31 -2.72 -6.53
CA ASP A 57 16.44 -1.80 -6.72
C ASP A 57 17.29 -1.62 -5.43
N HIS A 58 17.10 -2.47 -4.43
CA HIS A 58 17.73 -2.41 -3.11
C HIS A 58 17.43 -1.12 -2.32
N ASN A 59 16.37 -0.40 -2.67
CA ASN A 59 15.92 0.77 -1.94
C ASN A 59 14.58 0.51 -1.23
N LEU A 60 14.46 1.10 -0.05
CA LEU A 60 13.20 1.23 0.67
C LEU A 60 12.60 2.60 0.35
N ARG A 61 11.29 2.64 0.09
CA ARG A 61 10.56 3.88 -0.13
C ARG A 61 9.45 4.02 0.89
N VAL A 62 9.26 5.25 1.36
CA VAL A 62 8.21 5.62 2.30
C VAL A 62 7.19 6.45 1.55
N ILE A 63 5.96 5.98 1.53
CA ILE A 63 4.85 6.61 0.82
C ILE A 63 3.88 7.14 1.89
N ALA A 64 3.62 8.45 1.89
CA ALA A 64 2.67 9.12 2.81
C ALA A 64 1.53 9.78 2.03
#